data_AF-A0A1I6HJG8-F1
#
_entry.id   AF-A0A1I6HJG8-F1
#
_cell.length_a   1.000
_cell.length_b   1.000
_cell.length_c   1.000
_cell.angle_alpha   90.00
_cell.angle_beta   90.00
_cell.angle_gamma   90.00
#
_symmetry.space_group_name_H-M   'P 1'
#
loop_
_entity.id
_entity.type
_entity.pdbx_description
1 polymer ?
#
loop_
_entity_poly.entity_id
_entity_poly.type
_entity_poly.pdbx_seq_one_letter_code
_entity_poly.pdbx_strand_id
1 'polypeptide(L)' 'MEKNTSIECSISNCAYHAQAVDYCTLDKIKVGTHESNPTKKECTDCESFSMK' A
#
# COMPACT_ATOMS: atom_id res chain seq x y z
N MET A 1 6.96 -13.88 -5.23
CA MET A 1 5.91 -13.56 -4.25
C MET A 1 4.59 -13.59 -4.97
N GLU A 2 3.54 -14.15 -4.38
CA GLU A 2 2.21 -14.17 -5.00
C GLU A 2 1.60 -12.76 -4.94
N LYS A 3 1.10 -12.26 -6.07
CA LYS A 3 0.46 -10.95 -6.14
C LYS A 3 -0.95 -11.04 -5.55
N ASN A 4 -1.33 -10.08 -4.73
CA ASN A 4 -2.72 -9.90 -4.35
C ASN A 4 -3.40 -8.97 -5.36
N THR A 5 -4.28 -9.52 -6.22
CA THR A 5 -4.98 -8.77 -7.26
C THR A 5 -5.99 -7.76 -6.71
N SER A 6 -6.29 -7.80 -5.42
CA SER A 6 -7.14 -6.81 -4.74
C SER A 6 -6.36 -5.61 -4.18
N ILE A 7 -5.02 -5.63 -4.22
CA ILE A 7 -4.19 -4.56 -3.67
C ILE A 7 -3.16 -4.13 -4.71
N GLU A 8 -3.51 -3.14 -5.51
CA GLU A 8 -2.56 -2.50 -6.44
C GLU A 8 -1.50 -1.72 -5.64
N CYS A 9 -0.24 -1.80 -6.06
CA CYS A 9 0.85 -1.06 -5.46
C CYS A 9 1.87 -0.75 -6.54
N SER A 10 2.00 0.52 -6.92
CA SER A 10 2.98 1.01 -7.90
C SER A 10 4.29 1.49 -7.26
N ILE A 11 4.39 1.38 -5.93
CA ILE A 11 5.54 1.87 -5.18
C ILE A 11 6.66 0.82 -5.25
N SER A 12 7.61 1.03 -6.16
CA SER A 12 8.67 0.05 -6.44
C SER A 12 9.57 -0.24 -5.23
N ASN A 13 9.78 0.72 -4.34
CA ASN A 13 10.54 0.55 -3.09
C ASN A 13 9.69 0.05 -1.90
N CYS A 14 8.42 -0.33 -2.10
CA CYS A 14 7.64 -1.00 -1.07
C CYS A 14 8.14 -2.43 -0.85
N ALA A 15 8.42 -2.81 0.40
CA ALA A 15 8.89 -4.13 0.83
C ALA A 15 8.00 -5.27 0.34
N TYR A 16 6.71 -4.99 0.18
CA TYR A 16 5.68 -5.94 -0.21
C TYR A 16 5.26 -5.82 -1.69
N HIS A 17 5.96 -5.03 -2.51
CA HIS A 17 5.68 -4.94 -3.94
C HIS A 17 5.99 -6.28 -4.63
N ALA A 18 5.08 -6.76 -5.49
CA ALA A 18 5.15 -8.02 -6.24
C ALA A 18 6.24 -8.03 -7.34
N GLN A 19 7.04 -6.97 -7.40
CA GLN A 19 8.23 -6.73 -8.24
C GLN A 19 7.94 -6.71 -9.75
N ALA A 20 7.49 -7.83 -10.31
CA ALA A 20 7.24 -7.97 -11.74
C ALA A 20 5.96 -7.28 -12.23
N VAL A 21 5.06 -6.93 -11.30
CA VAL A 21 3.77 -6.29 -11.58
C VAL A 21 3.44 -5.33 -10.43
N ASP A 22 2.64 -4.30 -10.73
CA ASP A 22 2.26 -3.23 -9.79
C ASP A 22 1.19 -3.68 -8.79
N TYR A 23 1.50 -4.72 -8.01
CA TYR A 23 0.62 -5.24 -6.97
C TYR A 23 1.38 -5.43 -5.66
N CYS A 24 0.65 -5.41 -4.56
CA CYS A 24 1.16 -5.80 -3.26
C CYS A 24 1.08 -7.32 -3.08
N THR A 25 1.84 -7.86 -2.14
CA THR A 25 1.82 -9.28 -1.78
C THR A 25 1.15 -9.53 -0.42
N LEU A 26 0.68 -8.48 0.24
CA LEU A 26 -0.05 -8.58 1.50
C LEU A 26 -1.49 -9.05 1.24
N ASP A 27 -2.05 -9.86 2.13
CA ASP A 27 -3.48 -10.24 2.07
C ASP A 27 -4.42 -9.09 2.46
N LYS A 28 -3.93 -8.18 3.31
CA LYS A 28 -4.66 -7.01 3.80
C LYS A 28 -3.73 -5.81 3.96
N ILE A 29 -4.26 -4.62 3.75
CA ILE A 29 -3.60 -3.35 4.09
C ILE A 29 -4.42 -2.61 5.14
N LYS A 30 -3.74 -1.76 5.91
CA LYS A 30 -4.39 -0.77 6.77
C LYS A 30 -4.26 0.59 6.11
N VAL A 31 -5.40 1.20 5.80
CA VAL A 31 -5.46 2.61 5.40
C VAL A 31 -5.68 3.42 6.67
N GLY A 32 -4.83 4.42 6.87
CA GLY A 32 -4.86 5.33 8.01
C GLY A 32 -4.76 6.78 7.56
N THR A 33 -4.55 7.65 8.53
CA THR A 33 -4.43 9.10 8.34
C THR A 33 -3.67 9.67 9.53
N HIS A 34 -2.92 10.75 9.31
CA HIS A 34 -2.29 11.54 10.38
C HIS A 34 -3.16 12.72 10.84
N GLU A 35 -4.36 12.88 10.27
CA GLU A 35 -5.34 13.91 10.63
C GLU A 35 -6.57 13.30 11.32
N SER A 36 -7.25 14.07 12.18
CA SER A 36 -8.45 13.57 12.88
C SER A 36 -9.67 13.33 11.98
N ASN A 37 -9.76 14.01 10.82
CA ASN A 37 -10.87 13.85 9.88
C ASN A 37 -10.42 14.12 8.42
N PRO A 38 -9.76 13.15 7.77
CA PRO A 38 -9.23 13.32 6.42
C PRO A 38 -10.38 13.50 5.41
N THR A 39 -10.27 14.52 4.57
CA THR A 39 -11.24 14.79 3.48
C THR A 39 -10.61 14.69 2.10
N LYS A 40 -9.29 14.56 2.04
CA LYS A 40 -8.51 14.47 0.80
C LYS A 40 -7.76 13.15 0.77
N LYS A 41 -7.60 12.60 -0.43
CA LYS A 41 -6.80 11.37 -0.67
C LYS A 41 -5.34 11.50 -0.23
N GLU A 42 -4.79 12.71 -0.29
CA GLU A 42 -3.40 12.99 0.10
C GLU A 42 -3.16 12.83 1.60
N CYS A 43 -4.24 12.82 2.39
CA CYS A 43 -4.20 12.61 3.84
C CYS A 43 -4.50 11.16 4.23
N THR A 44 -4.78 10.28 3.26
CA THR A 44 -5.01 8.85 3.50
C THR A 44 -3.75 8.07 3.15
N ASP A 45 -3.14 7.48 4.16
CA ASP A 45 -1.86 6.78 4.08
C ASP A 45 -2.06 5.26 4.10
N CYS A 46 -1.23 4.52 3.36
CA CYS A 46 -1.13 3.07 3.56
C CYS A 46 -0.19 2.80 4.74
N GLU A 47 -0.74 2.57 5.93
CA GLU A 47 0.04 2.29 7.15
C GLU A 47 0.72 0.91 7.12
N SER A 48 0.38 0.07 6.15
CA SER A 48 1.09 -1.20 5.89
C SER A 48 2.31 -1.03 4.98
N PHE A 49 2.59 0.19 4.50
CA PHE A 49 3.79 0.45 3.73
C PHE A 49 5.04 0.22 4.59
N SER A 50 6.02 -0.45 4.00
CA SER A 50 7.37 -0.59 4.56
C SER A 50 8.37 -0.40 3.42
N MET A 51 9.48 0.26 3.69
CA MET A 51 10.53 0.46 2.69
C MET A 51 11.40 -0.80 2.57
N LYS A 52 11.76 -1.19 1.34
CA LYS A 52 12.73 -2.25 1.03
C LYS A 52 14.11 -1.96 1.57
#